data_AF-A0A930E7F2-F1
#
_entry.id   AF-A0A930E7F2-F1
#
_cell.length_a   1.000
_cell.length_b   1.000
_cell.length_c   1.000
_cell.angle_alpha   90.00
_cell.angle_beta   90.00
_cell.angle_gamma   90.00
#
_symmetry.space_group_name_H-M   'P 1'
#
loop_
_entity.id
_entity.type
_entity.pdbx_description
1 polymer ?
#
loop_
_entity_poly.entity_id
_entity_poly.type
_entity_poly.pdbx_seq_one_letter_code
_entity_poly.pdbx_strand_id
1 'polypeptide(L)'
;TTVIKNEIDKFKNIEKSPTAKNIRSIEEVINIHGDYENPIFGIDNQNIDESMNIFTKTYRILSSDTIESFTLPSNKLLETIYFFGHSLSEADYSYFQSMFDYYSIYDSKIRLIFLYSDYDGKEKSRQENRVVKLINDYGKTLENKDKGKNLLHKLLLENRIKIYEIEKAKELLEK
;
A
#
# COMPACT_ATOMS: atom_id res chain seq x y z
N THR A 1 12.58 -5.42 19.77
CA THR A 1 12.11 -6.60 18.99
C THR A 1 10.96 -7.43 19.60
N THR A 2 11.01 -7.82 20.89
CA THR A 2 10.01 -8.70 21.52
C THR A 2 8.61 -8.08 21.63
N VAL A 3 8.50 -6.75 21.75
CA VAL A 3 7.21 -6.06 21.88
C VAL A 3 6.42 -6.09 20.58
N ILE A 4 7.05 -5.86 19.42
CA ILE A 4 6.36 -5.88 18.12
C ILE A 4 6.07 -7.32 17.67
N LYS A 5 6.98 -8.27 17.91
CA LYS A 5 6.67 -9.70 17.72
C LYS A 5 5.52 -10.13 18.64
N ASN A 6 5.48 -9.70 19.90
CA ASN A 6 4.36 -9.97 20.80
C ASN A 6 3.05 -9.29 20.38
N GLU A 7 3.10 -8.08 19.81
CA GLU A 7 1.90 -7.42 19.26
C GLU A 7 1.43 -8.11 17.98
N ILE A 8 2.34 -8.49 17.07
CA ILE A 8 2.00 -9.30 15.89
C ILE A 8 1.48 -10.69 16.29
N ASP A 9 2.04 -11.32 17.31
CA ASP A 9 1.59 -12.60 17.84
C ASP A 9 0.25 -12.49 18.60
N LYS A 10 -0.08 -11.31 19.16
CA LYS A 10 -1.45 -10.98 19.60
C LYS A 10 -2.42 -10.92 18.41
N PHE A 11 -1.98 -10.40 17.26
CA PHE A 11 -2.76 -10.42 16.02
C PHE A 11 -2.79 -11.79 15.32
N LYS A 12 -1.88 -12.71 15.63
CA LYS A 12 -2.00 -14.12 15.21
C LYS A 12 -2.95 -14.91 16.10
N ASN A 13 -3.07 -14.55 17.38
CA ASN A 13 -4.01 -15.13 18.36
C ASN A 13 -5.29 -14.28 18.52
N ILE A 14 -5.90 -13.90 17.39
CA ILE A 14 -7.06 -13.00 17.29
C ILE A 14 -8.36 -13.55 17.92
N GLU A 15 -8.35 -14.74 18.52
CA GLU A 15 -9.54 -15.33 19.18
C GLU A 15 -9.95 -14.63 20.49
N LYS A 16 -9.12 -13.75 21.08
CA LYS A 16 -9.35 -13.21 22.45
C LYS A 16 -9.76 -11.74 22.57
N SER A 17 -9.98 -11.02 21.47
CA SER A 17 -10.59 -9.68 21.52
C SER A 17 -12.06 -9.75 21.05
N PRO A 18 -13.04 -9.13 21.75
CA PRO A 18 -14.44 -9.13 21.34
C PRO A 18 -14.65 -8.54 19.94
N THR A 19 -13.80 -7.61 19.52
CA THR A 19 -13.77 -6.97 18.20
C THR A 19 -13.03 -7.80 17.14
N ALA A 20 -12.30 -8.84 17.54
CA ALA A 20 -11.39 -9.59 16.67
C ALA A 20 -11.98 -10.90 16.14
N LYS A 21 -13.15 -11.34 16.65
CA LYS A 21 -13.83 -12.58 16.20
C LYS A 21 -14.14 -12.65 14.70
N ASN A 22 -14.12 -11.54 13.97
CA ASN A 22 -14.40 -11.46 12.54
C ASN A 22 -13.16 -11.19 11.66
N ILE A 23 -11.97 -11.04 12.25
CA ILE A 23 -10.75 -10.85 11.45
C ILE A 23 -10.29 -12.24 11.01
N ARG A 24 -10.34 -12.52 9.69
CA ARG A 24 -9.69 -13.69 9.10
C ARG A 24 -8.25 -13.76 9.61
N SER A 25 -7.74 -14.97 9.88
CA SER A 25 -6.35 -15.17 10.33
C SER A 25 -5.39 -14.39 9.43
N ILE A 26 -4.64 -13.45 10.02
CA ILE A 26 -3.62 -12.71 9.30
C ILE A 26 -2.50 -13.70 8.96
N GLU A 27 -2.30 -13.97 7.68
CA GLU A 27 -1.29 -14.93 7.21
C GLU A 27 0.13 -14.39 7.44
N GLU A 28 0.33 -13.11 7.14
CA GLU A 28 1.65 -12.48 7.19
C GLU A 28 1.56 -10.98 7.49
N VAL A 29 2.53 -10.47 8.26
CA VAL A 29 2.73 -9.03 8.50
C VAL A 29 4.18 -8.72 8.22
N ILE A 30 4.42 -7.85 7.24
CA ILE A 30 5.76 -7.44 6.81
C ILE A 30 5.94 -5.96 7.13
N ASN A 31 7.06 -5.63 7.74
CA ASN A 31 7.43 -4.24 8.02
C ASN A 31 8.67 -3.84 7.22
N ILE A 32 8.48 -2.99 6.22
CA ILE A 32 9.53 -2.55 5.29
C ILE A 32 10.21 -1.24 5.72
N HIS A 33 9.76 -0.61 6.81
CA HIS A 33 10.26 0.68 7.28
C HIS A 33 10.98 0.59 8.63
N GLY A 34 11.45 -0.60 8.99
CA GLY A 34 12.12 -0.83 10.26
C GLY A 34 11.17 -0.73 11.44
N ASP A 35 11.70 -0.90 12.65
CA ASP A 35 10.91 -0.87 13.88
C ASP A 35 11.05 0.46 14.62
N TYR A 36 10.41 0.54 15.80
CA TYR A 36 10.51 1.73 16.64
C TYR A 36 11.94 2.04 17.09
N GLU A 37 12.80 1.02 17.22
CA GLU A 37 14.19 1.19 17.63
C GLU A 37 15.06 1.65 16.45
N ASN A 38 14.79 1.13 15.24
CA ASN A 38 15.55 1.40 14.02
C ASN A 38 14.62 1.77 12.85
N PRO A 39 13.98 2.95 12.88
CA PRO A 39 13.06 3.33 11.83
C PRO A 39 13.79 3.78 10.56
N ILE A 40 13.26 3.39 9.40
CA ILE A 40 13.77 3.77 8.09
C ILE A 40 12.97 4.97 7.58
N PHE A 41 13.52 6.16 7.80
CA PHE A 41 13.01 7.42 7.26
C PHE A 41 13.85 7.90 6.08
N GLY A 42 13.21 8.50 5.09
CA GLY A 42 13.90 9.06 3.94
C GLY A 42 12.95 9.45 2.82
N ILE A 43 13.52 10.01 1.76
CA ILE A 43 12.83 10.32 0.51
C ILE A 43 12.89 9.12 -0.45
N ASP A 44 12.06 9.17 -1.49
CA ASP A 44 12.15 8.21 -2.60
C ASP A 44 13.44 8.46 -3.40
N ASN A 45 13.95 7.42 -4.08
CA ASN A 45 15.16 7.46 -4.89
C ASN A 45 14.93 8.01 -6.31
N GLN A 46 13.71 8.47 -6.63
CA GLN A 46 13.40 9.00 -7.95
C GLN A 46 13.88 10.45 -8.09
N ASN A 47 14.62 10.74 -9.17
CA ASN A 47 15.08 12.09 -9.54
C ASN A 47 15.94 12.79 -8.48
N ILE A 48 16.73 12.04 -7.70
CA ILE A 48 17.65 12.62 -6.72
C ILE A 48 19.10 12.65 -7.25
N ASP A 49 19.88 13.63 -6.79
CA ASP A 49 21.31 13.68 -7.04
C ASP A 49 22.07 12.61 -6.22
N GLU A 50 23.20 12.14 -6.72
CA GLU A 50 24.00 11.07 -6.09
C GLU A 50 24.43 11.46 -4.67
N SER A 51 24.70 12.76 -4.45
CA SER A 51 25.01 13.33 -3.13
C SER A 51 23.87 13.19 -2.12
N MET A 52 22.63 13.04 -2.59
CA MET A 52 21.42 12.89 -1.77
C MET A 52 21.05 11.43 -1.47
N ASN A 53 21.77 10.46 -2.05
CA ASN A 53 21.47 9.03 -1.88
C ASN A 53 21.36 8.63 -0.40
N ILE A 54 22.22 9.17 0.47
CA ILE A 54 22.24 8.90 1.91
C ILE A 54 20.92 9.24 2.64
N PHE A 55 20.08 10.08 2.03
CA PHE A 55 18.77 10.47 2.56
C PHE A 55 17.61 9.63 2.01
N THR A 56 17.87 8.70 1.10
CA THR A 56 16.82 7.84 0.54
C THR A 56 16.52 6.66 1.45
N LYS A 57 15.26 6.20 1.41
CA LYS A 57 14.88 4.93 2.03
C LYS A 57 15.68 3.76 1.43
N THR A 58 15.90 3.77 0.11
CA THR A 58 16.64 2.73 -0.62
C THR A 58 18.07 2.56 -0.11
N TYR A 59 18.82 3.65 0.05
CA TYR A 59 20.20 3.58 0.57
C TYR A 59 20.23 3.07 2.00
N ARG A 60 19.30 3.53 2.85
CA ARG A 60 19.21 3.09 4.25
C ARG A 60 18.92 1.60 4.36
N ILE A 61 17.98 1.11 3.57
CA ILE A 61 17.67 -0.32 3.43
C ILE A 61 18.90 -1.12 2.98
N LEU A 62 19.59 -0.64 1.95
CA LEU A 62 20.80 -1.28 1.44
C LEU A 62 21.90 -1.35 2.50
N SER A 63 21.99 -0.33 3.36
CA SER A 63 23.01 -0.24 4.41
C SER A 63 22.68 -0.99 5.70
N SER A 64 21.42 -1.40 5.92
CA SER A 64 20.96 -1.83 7.24
C SER A 64 20.94 -3.34 7.45
N ASP A 65 21.15 -4.19 6.43
CA ASP A 65 21.03 -5.68 6.50
C ASP A 65 19.74 -6.17 7.20
N THR A 66 18.75 -5.29 7.41
CA THR A 66 17.60 -5.52 8.30
C THR A 66 16.34 -5.98 7.56
N ILE A 67 16.34 -5.95 6.22
CA ILE A 67 15.21 -6.44 5.46
C ILE A 67 15.32 -7.96 5.34
N GLU A 68 14.48 -8.66 6.10
CA GLU A 68 14.15 -10.05 5.80
C GLU A 68 13.52 -10.11 4.40
N SER A 69 13.96 -11.06 3.58
CA SER A 69 13.39 -11.25 2.24
C SER A 69 11.90 -11.53 2.36
N PHE A 70 11.06 -10.62 1.88
CA PHE A 70 9.63 -10.85 1.77
C PHE A 70 9.24 -11.02 0.32
N THR A 71 8.30 -11.92 0.07
CA THR A 71 7.75 -12.13 -1.27
C THR A 71 6.32 -11.64 -1.25
N LEU A 72 5.94 -10.80 -2.22
CA LEU A 72 4.55 -10.42 -2.38
C LEU A 72 3.69 -11.68 -2.62
N PRO A 73 2.52 -11.82 -1.97
CA PRO A 73 1.65 -12.98 -2.13
C PRO A 73 1.38 -13.34 -3.59
N SER A 74 1.16 -14.63 -3.87
CA SER A 74 0.83 -15.08 -5.22
C SER A 74 -0.47 -14.42 -5.72
N ASN A 75 -0.45 -13.95 -6.96
CA ASN A 75 -1.61 -13.35 -7.61
C ASN A 75 -2.79 -14.32 -7.81
N LYS A 76 -2.61 -15.64 -7.67
CA LYS A 76 -3.66 -16.65 -7.97
C LYS A 76 -4.89 -16.53 -7.09
N LEU A 77 -4.72 -16.10 -5.84
CA LEU A 77 -5.80 -15.98 -4.85
C LEU A 77 -6.04 -14.52 -4.43
N LEU A 78 -5.25 -13.58 -4.94
CA LEU A 78 -5.34 -12.18 -4.56
C LEU A 78 -6.48 -11.51 -5.35
N GLU A 79 -7.58 -11.22 -4.66
CA GLU A 79 -8.72 -10.53 -5.26
C GLU A 79 -8.69 -9.02 -5.06
N THR A 80 -8.21 -8.56 -3.91
CA THR A 80 -8.32 -7.17 -3.47
C THR A 80 -7.10 -6.74 -2.68
N ILE A 81 -6.61 -5.54 -2.97
CA ILE A 81 -5.59 -4.85 -2.18
C ILE A 81 -6.26 -3.66 -1.50
N TYR A 82 -6.14 -3.59 -0.17
CA TYR A 82 -6.60 -2.47 0.63
C TYR A 82 -5.44 -1.54 0.94
N PHE A 83 -5.64 -0.26 0.68
CA PHE A 83 -4.67 0.79 0.97
C PHE A 83 -5.21 1.64 2.11
N PHE A 84 -4.44 1.76 3.18
CA PHE A 84 -4.79 2.59 4.32
C PHE A 84 -3.62 3.49 4.72
N GLY A 85 -3.92 4.73 5.10
CA GLY A 85 -2.94 5.72 5.55
C GLY A 85 -2.80 6.93 4.61
N HIS A 86 -2.09 7.95 5.08
CA HIS A 86 -1.89 9.22 4.36
C HIS A 86 -0.86 9.13 3.22
N SER A 87 -0.08 8.04 3.19
CA SER A 87 1.13 7.83 2.39
C SER A 87 0.93 7.54 0.90
N LEU A 88 -0.20 7.94 0.29
CA LEU A 88 -0.29 8.03 -1.19
C LEU A 88 0.52 9.23 -1.73
N SER A 89 1.63 9.55 -1.09
CA SER A 89 2.50 10.67 -1.41
C SER A 89 3.61 10.23 -2.37
N GLU A 90 4.25 11.19 -3.03
CA GLU A 90 5.39 10.91 -3.92
C GLU A 90 6.56 10.23 -3.21
N ALA A 91 6.75 10.47 -1.90
CA ALA A 91 7.85 9.91 -1.13
C ALA A 91 7.77 8.38 -0.96
N ASP A 92 6.60 7.78 -1.23
CA ASP A 92 6.36 6.34 -1.13
C ASP A 92 6.03 5.72 -2.50
N TYR A 93 6.13 6.50 -3.58
CA TYR A 93 5.67 6.11 -4.91
C TYR A 93 6.33 4.82 -5.43
N SER A 94 7.65 4.67 -5.27
CA SER A 94 8.38 3.47 -5.74
C SER A 94 7.86 2.15 -5.14
N TYR A 95 7.26 2.17 -3.94
CA TYR A 95 6.61 0.98 -3.37
C TYR A 95 5.34 0.61 -4.11
N PHE A 96 4.50 1.59 -4.43
CA PHE A 96 3.29 1.36 -5.22
C PHE A 96 3.63 0.90 -6.63
N GLN A 97 4.61 1.53 -7.28
CA GLN A 97 5.04 1.13 -8.61
C GLN A 97 5.51 -0.33 -8.62
N SER A 98 6.42 -0.70 -7.72
CA SER A 98 6.95 -2.07 -7.64
C SER A 98 5.84 -3.10 -7.40
N MET A 99 4.88 -2.77 -6.53
CA MET A 99 3.74 -3.64 -6.26
C MET A 99 2.79 -3.74 -7.47
N PHE A 100 2.52 -2.63 -8.15
CA PHE A 100 1.64 -2.61 -9.31
C PHE A 100 2.22 -3.36 -10.51
N ASP A 101 3.54 -3.27 -10.69
CA ASP A 101 4.28 -4.04 -11.70
C ASP A 101 4.25 -5.54 -11.38
N TYR A 102 4.55 -5.93 -10.14
CA TYR A 102 4.49 -7.32 -9.70
C TYR A 102 3.12 -7.97 -9.95
N TYR A 103 2.04 -7.24 -9.64
CA TYR A 103 0.68 -7.73 -9.83
C TYR A 103 0.09 -7.47 -11.22
N SER A 104 0.84 -6.82 -12.12
CA SER A 104 0.38 -6.44 -13.46
C SER A 104 -1.01 -5.82 -13.44
N ILE A 105 -1.20 -4.75 -12.66
CA ILE A 105 -2.53 -4.17 -12.33
C ILE A 105 -3.39 -3.87 -13.57
N TYR A 106 -2.78 -3.47 -14.68
CA TYR A 106 -3.53 -3.24 -15.92
C TYR A 106 -4.23 -4.52 -16.44
N ASP A 107 -3.51 -5.65 -16.47
CA ASP A 107 -3.98 -6.91 -17.08
C ASP A 107 -4.60 -7.88 -16.05
N SER A 108 -4.39 -7.67 -14.75
CA SER A 108 -4.96 -8.52 -13.70
C SER A 108 -6.46 -8.26 -13.46
N LYS A 109 -7.09 -9.00 -12.53
CA LYS A 109 -8.47 -8.77 -12.05
C LYS A 109 -8.52 -8.15 -10.65
N ILE A 110 -7.35 -7.82 -10.09
CA ILE A 110 -7.22 -7.33 -8.72
C ILE A 110 -7.98 -6.02 -8.55
N ARG A 111 -8.71 -5.90 -7.44
CA ARG A 111 -9.40 -4.68 -7.01
C ARG A 111 -8.49 -3.86 -6.08
N LEU A 112 -8.50 -2.54 -6.23
CA LEU A 112 -7.79 -1.58 -5.42
C LEU A 112 -8.78 -0.78 -4.59
N ILE A 113 -8.71 -0.91 -3.27
CA ILE A 113 -9.61 -0.22 -2.34
C ILE A 113 -8.80 0.75 -1.50
N PHE A 114 -9.03 2.04 -1.69
CA PHE A 114 -8.36 3.09 -0.94
C PHE A 114 -9.25 3.57 0.21
N LEU A 115 -8.73 3.49 1.42
CA LEU A 115 -9.42 3.85 2.65
C LEU A 115 -8.95 5.22 3.15
N TYR A 116 -9.87 6.02 3.69
CA TYR A 116 -9.56 7.31 4.32
C TYR A 116 -10.36 7.51 5.62
N SER A 117 -9.81 8.29 6.55
CA SER A 117 -10.54 8.77 7.73
C SER A 117 -10.91 10.22 7.50
N ASP A 118 -12.18 10.58 7.63
CA ASP A 118 -12.59 11.98 7.50
C ASP A 118 -12.55 12.68 8.86
N TYR A 119 -11.66 13.66 9.02
CA TYR A 119 -11.53 14.44 10.25
C TYR A 119 -11.71 15.94 10.05
N ASP A 120 -11.77 16.42 8.80
CA ASP A 120 -11.96 17.83 8.48
C ASP A 120 -12.97 18.08 7.35
N GLY A 121 -13.68 17.04 6.90
CA GLY A 121 -14.67 17.10 5.82
C GLY A 121 -14.07 17.23 4.42
N LYS A 122 -12.73 17.23 4.28
CA LYS A 122 -12.02 17.42 3.01
C LYS A 122 -11.17 16.20 2.64
N GLU A 123 -11.01 15.24 3.53
CA GLU A 123 -10.14 14.07 3.31
C GLU A 123 -10.61 13.21 2.15
N LYS A 124 -11.92 13.11 1.89
CA LYS A 124 -12.43 12.41 0.71
C LYS A 124 -11.83 12.96 -0.59
N SER A 125 -11.94 14.28 -0.79
CA SER A 125 -11.43 14.93 -2.00
C SER A 125 -9.90 14.87 -2.07
N ARG A 126 -9.20 14.98 -0.94
CA ARG A 126 -7.74 14.81 -0.88
C ARG A 126 -7.34 13.39 -1.28
N GLN A 127 -8.07 12.38 -0.82
CA GLN A 127 -7.81 10.99 -1.16
C GLN A 127 -8.10 10.72 -2.64
N GLU A 128 -9.20 11.23 -3.19
CA GLU A 128 -9.51 11.17 -4.62
C GLU A 128 -8.35 11.75 -5.46
N ASN A 129 -7.86 12.94 -5.12
CA ASN A 129 -6.75 13.57 -5.83
C ASN A 129 -5.45 12.75 -5.75
N ARG A 130 -5.14 12.20 -4.57
CA ARG A 130 -3.96 11.34 -4.37
C ARG A 130 -4.04 10.06 -5.20
N VAL A 131 -5.21 9.39 -5.21
CA VAL A 131 -5.43 8.17 -5.99
C VAL A 131 -5.34 8.45 -7.49
N VAL A 132 -5.99 9.52 -7.97
CA VAL A 132 -5.90 9.92 -9.38
C VAL A 132 -4.45 10.18 -9.79
N LYS A 133 -3.70 10.91 -8.96
CA LYS A 133 -2.28 11.18 -9.20
C LYS A 133 -1.47 9.88 -9.25
N LEU A 134 -1.60 9.03 -8.24
CA LEU A 134 -0.88 7.76 -8.16
C LEU A 134 -1.10 6.87 -9.38
N ILE A 135 -2.35 6.65 -9.79
CA ILE A 135 -2.68 5.80 -10.94
C ILE A 135 -2.20 6.41 -12.25
N ASN A 136 -2.28 7.74 -12.40
CA ASN A 136 -1.79 8.42 -13.59
C ASN A 136 -0.25 8.40 -13.67
N ASP A 137 0.44 8.59 -12.55
CA ASP A 137 1.90 8.51 -12.49
C ASP A 137 2.39 7.11 -12.82
N TYR A 138 1.72 6.07 -12.28
CA TYR A 138 1.96 4.69 -12.68
C TYR A 138 1.66 4.45 -14.16
N GLY A 139 0.56 4.98 -14.69
CA GLY A 139 0.25 4.89 -16.11
C GLY A 139 1.37 5.43 -17.02
N LYS A 140 2.14 6.43 -16.57
CA LYS A 140 3.28 6.98 -17.34
C LYS A 140 4.45 5.99 -17.44
N THR A 141 4.61 5.07 -16.49
CA THR A 141 5.71 4.10 -16.49
C THR A 141 5.46 2.93 -17.44
N LEU A 142 4.20 2.65 -17.80
CA LEU A 142 3.85 1.59 -18.75
C LEU A 142 4.49 1.83 -20.14
N GLU A 143 4.96 0.75 -20.77
CA GLU A 143 5.53 0.79 -22.12
C GLU A 143 4.51 1.29 -23.15
N ASN A 144 3.30 0.72 -23.10
CA ASN A 144 2.19 1.16 -23.94
C ASN A 144 1.55 2.41 -23.33
N LYS A 145 1.83 3.56 -23.94
CA LYS A 145 1.34 4.87 -23.46
C LYS A 145 -0.17 5.04 -23.55
N ASP A 146 -0.84 4.36 -24.48
CA ASP A 146 -2.30 4.40 -24.59
C ASP A 146 -2.95 3.58 -23.48
N LYS A 147 -2.40 2.40 -23.16
CA LYS A 147 -2.78 1.63 -21.96
C LYS A 147 -2.59 2.49 -20.71
N GLY A 148 -1.43 3.15 -20.59
CA GLY A 148 -1.10 4.04 -19.49
C GLY A 148 -2.13 5.15 -19.25
N LYS A 149 -2.43 5.93 -20.28
CA LYS A 149 -3.42 7.03 -20.21
C LYS A 149 -4.82 6.55 -19.86
N ASN A 150 -5.18 5.33 -20.24
CA ASN A 150 -6.51 4.75 -20.02
C ASN A 150 -6.63 3.92 -18.73
N LEU A 151 -5.55 3.75 -17.96
CA LEU A 151 -5.54 2.83 -16.83
C LEU A 151 -6.63 3.14 -15.80
N LEU A 152 -6.71 4.39 -15.33
CA LEU A 152 -7.71 4.79 -14.34
C LEU A 152 -9.14 4.56 -14.85
N HIS A 153 -9.40 4.92 -16.11
CA HIS A 153 -10.72 4.75 -16.73
C HIS A 153 -11.10 3.27 -16.84
N LYS A 154 -10.19 2.40 -17.27
CA LYS A 154 -10.39 0.94 -17.28
C LYS A 154 -10.71 0.40 -15.89
N LEU A 155 -9.93 0.77 -14.87
CA LEU A 155 -10.17 0.31 -13.50
C LEU A 155 -11.53 0.74 -12.96
N LEU A 156 -12.00 1.94 -13.32
CA LEU A 156 -13.33 2.43 -12.95
C LEU A 156 -14.45 1.65 -13.67
N LEU A 157 -14.34 1.44 -14.98
CA LEU A 157 -15.33 0.68 -15.77
C LEU A 157 -15.47 -0.77 -15.29
N GLU A 158 -14.37 -1.38 -14.87
CA GLU A 158 -14.34 -2.74 -14.36
C GLU A 158 -14.72 -2.82 -12.86
N ASN A 159 -15.07 -1.70 -12.23
CA ASN A 159 -15.38 -1.61 -10.81
C ASN A 159 -14.25 -2.15 -9.91
N ARG A 160 -13.00 -1.96 -10.36
CA ARG A 160 -11.77 -2.44 -9.74
C ARG A 160 -11.02 -1.39 -8.94
N ILE A 161 -11.49 -0.15 -8.89
CA ILE A 161 -10.93 0.89 -8.01
C ILE A 161 -12.05 1.58 -7.25
N LYS A 162 -11.91 1.68 -5.93
CA LYS A 162 -12.88 2.37 -5.07
C LYS A 162 -12.20 3.12 -3.94
N ILE A 163 -12.88 4.14 -3.45
CA ILE A 163 -12.47 4.94 -2.31
C ILE A 163 -13.58 4.87 -1.26
N TYR A 164 -13.24 4.46 -0.05
CA TYR A 164 -14.19 4.35 1.07
C TYR A 164 -13.67 5.04 2.31
N GLU A 165 -14.59 5.65 3.05
CA GLU A 165 -14.32 6.04 4.43
C GLU A 165 -14.19 4.78 5.28
N ILE A 166 -13.21 4.75 6.19
CA ILE A 166 -12.92 3.56 7.03
C ILE A 166 -14.19 3.05 7.71
N GLU A 167 -14.97 3.93 8.33
CA GLU A 167 -16.16 3.53 9.08
C GLU A 167 -17.20 2.85 8.18
N LYS A 168 -17.35 3.33 6.94
CA LYS A 168 -18.23 2.69 5.94
C LYS A 168 -17.65 1.40 5.39
N ALA A 169 -16.32 1.28 5.31
CA ALA A 169 -15.66 0.07 4.84
C ALA A 169 -15.84 -1.10 5.82
N LYS A 170 -15.86 -0.83 7.14
CA LYS A 170 -16.15 -1.85 8.17
C LYS A 170 -17.50 -2.51 7.93
N GLU A 171 -18.55 -1.72 7.67
CA GLU A 171 -19.90 -2.22 7.37
C GLU A 171 -19.98 -3.08 6.10
N LEU A 172 -19.06 -2.89 5.14
CA LEU A 172 -18.97 -3.68 3.92
C LEU A 172 -18.17 -4.97 4.08
N LEU A 173 -17.25 -5.01 5.05
CA LEU A 173 -16.39 -6.17 5.34
C LEU A 173 -17.01 -7.12 6.37
N GLU A 174 -17.95 -6.63 7.18
CA GLU A 174 -18.68 -7.40 8.20
C GLU A 174 -19.97 -8.07 7.67
N LYS A 175 -20.30 -7.90 6.38
CA LYS A 175 -21.40 -8.59 5.69
C LYS A 175 -20.90 -9.78 4.88
#